data_AF-A0A431VG19-F1
#
_entry.id   AF-A0A431VG19-F1
#
_cell.length_a   1.000
_cell.length_b   1.000
_cell.length_c   1.000
_cell.angle_alpha   90.00
_cell.angle_beta   90.00
_cell.angle_gamma   90.00
#
_symmetry.space_group_name_H-M   'P 1'
#
loop_
_entity.id
_entity.type
_entity.pdbx_description
1 polymer ?
#
loop_
_entity_poly.entity_id
_entity_poly.type
_entity_poly.pdbx_seq_one_letter_code
_entity_poly.pdbx_strand_id
1 'polypeptide(L)'
;PSSLPAATPAENPRPHHKPSRFIYFESAPSAVAANKCRVAAAKGERVEDGLLIDPQGLPTTDPGVMFQDPTGAILPFGGATGGHKGFGLALACEILAGVVAAGFPALPENLRPGRVVNNALAFILDPNRISDGAWQGLADAVYDSLEQTPARPGGEGVRLPGGPERAHLERAQREGVTLDPDTIAALHRIGGSLGLDVPALLGGV
;
A
#
# COMPACT_ATOMS: atom_id res chain seq x y z
N PRO A 1 -33.46 14.60 37.60
CA PRO A 1 -34.52 13.58 37.38
C PRO A 1 -35.22 13.81 36.03
N SER A 2 -35.14 12.96 35.02
CA SER A 2 -34.60 11.60 34.92
C SER A 2 -34.57 11.22 33.44
N SER A 3 -33.46 10.59 33.04
CA SER A 3 -33.33 9.61 31.95
C SER A 3 -33.78 10.00 30.53
N LEU A 4 -32.81 10.39 29.72
CA LEU A 4 -32.75 9.97 28.32
C LEU A 4 -32.84 8.43 28.26
N PRO A 5 -33.63 7.83 27.36
CA PRO A 5 -33.67 6.39 27.22
C PRO A 5 -32.31 5.89 26.74
N ALA A 6 -31.72 4.98 27.50
CA ALA A 6 -30.53 4.24 27.12
C ALA A 6 -30.81 3.53 25.78
N ALA A 7 -29.91 3.70 24.82
CA ALA A 7 -29.92 2.88 23.61
C ALA A 7 -29.69 1.43 24.02
N THR A 8 -30.75 0.62 23.97
CA THR A 8 -30.66 -0.84 24.05
C THR A 8 -29.79 -1.33 22.89
N PRO A 9 -28.76 -2.16 23.12
CA PRO A 9 -28.06 -2.85 22.05
C PRO A 9 -29.08 -3.76 21.37
N ALA A 10 -29.40 -3.51 20.11
CA ALA A 10 -30.11 -4.47 19.30
C ALA A 10 -29.13 -5.61 19.00
N GLU A 11 -29.10 -6.62 19.87
CA GLU A 11 -28.67 -7.97 19.51
C GLU A 11 -29.59 -8.47 18.39
N ASN A 12 -29.16 -8.33 17.15
CA ASN A 12 -29.67 -9.14 16.06
C ASN A 12 -28.60 -10.19 15.74
N PRO A 13 -28.69 -11.41 16.32
CA PRO A 13 -27.78 -12.48 15.98
C PRO A 13 -28.21 -13.04 14.62
N ARG A 14 -27.79 -12.37 13.53
CA ARG A 14 -27.89 -12.98 12.21
C ARG A 14 -26.99 -14.23 12.21
N PRO A 15 -27.52 -15.43 11.94
CA PRO A 15 -26.76 -16.65 12.00
C PRO A 15 -25.63 -16.60 10.96
N HIS A 16 -24.39 -16.76 11.43
CA HIS A 16 -23.20 -17.04 10.63
C HIS A 16 -22.95 -16.13 9.42
N HIS A 17 -22.94 -14.80 9.59
CA HIS A 17 -22.08 -14.00 8.72
C HIS A 17 -20.66 -14.15 9.26
N LYS A 18 -19.82 -14.97 8.60
CA LYS A 18 -18.36 -14.80 8.72
C LYS A 18 -18.10 -13.29 8.61
N PRO A 19 -17.21 -12.68 9.42
CA PRO A 19 -16.86 -11.28 9.21
C PRO A 19 -16.56 -11.13 7.72
N SER A 20 -17.34 -10.27 7.05
CA SER A 20 -17.29 -10.08 5.60
C SER A 20 -15.83 -10.02 5.18
N ARG A 21 -15.38 -10.93 4.30
CA ARG A 21 -13.98 -11.01 3.88
C ARG A 21 -13.56 -9.59 3.43
N PHE A 22 -12.75 -8.90 4.23
CA PHE A 22 -12.35 -7.53 3.91
C PHE A 22 -11.29 -7.59 2.81
N ILE A 23 -11.70 -7.22 1.60
CA ILE A 23 -10.82 -7.14 0.43
C ILE A 23 -10.33 -5.70 0.32
N TYR A 24 -9.01 -5.55 0.22
CA TYR A 24 -8.40 -4.26 -0.06
C TYR A 24 -7.27 -4.45 -1.06
N PHE A 25 -7.14 -3.47 -1.95
CA PHE A 25 -6.10 -3.41 -2.96
C PHE A 25 -5.31 -2.13 -2.75
N GLU A 26 -4.01 -2.27 -2.52
CA GLU A 26 -3.08 -1.16 -2.39
C GLU A 26 -1.96 -1.35 -3.42
N SER A 27 -1.74 -0.34 -4.25
CA SER A 27 -0.67 -0.38 -5.24
C SER A 27 -0.27 1.03 -5.65
N ALA A 28 1.01 1.21 -5.96
CA ALA A 28 1.46 2.39 -6.67
C ALA A 28 1.16 2.22 -8.16
N PRO A 29 0.83 3.29 -8.91
CA PRO A 29 0.68 3.22 -10.36
C PRO A 29 2.03 3.09 -11.09
N SER A 30 3.13 2.91 -10.36
CA SER A 30 4.49 2.67 -10.85
C SER A 30 4.82 1.17 -10.87
N ALA A 31 5.80 0.78 -11.69
CA ALA A 31 6.25 -0.61 -11.78
C ALA A 31 6.89 -1.11 -10.48
N VAL A 32 7.49 -0.19 -9.71
CA VAL A 32 8.06 -0.45 -8.39
C VAL A 32 7.87 0.77 -7.48
N ALA A 33 7.81 0.54 -6.16
CA ALA A 33 7.77 1.62 -5.19
C ALA A 33 9.16 2.26 -5.03
N ALA A 34 9.24 3.59 -4.96
CA ALA A 34 10.50 4.31 -4.76
C ALA A 34 11.26 3.85 -3.51
N ASN A 35 10.54 3.48 -2.44
CA ASN A 35 11.18 2.95 -1.24
C ASN A 35 11.87 1.60 -1.46
N LYS A 36 11.34 0.74 -2.35
CA LYS A 36 12.03 -0.52 -2.71
C LYS A 36 13.34 -0.23 -3.43
N CYS A 37 13.37 0.76 -4.32
CA CYS A 37 14.62 1.22 -4.94
C CYS A 37 15.61 1.74 -3.90
N ARG A 38 15.14 2.53 -2.92
CA ARG A 38 16.00 3.06 -1.85
C ARG A 38 16.64 1.96 -1.02
N VAL A 39 15.86 0.93 -0.64
CA VAL A 39 16.37 -0.22 0.11
C VAL A 39 17.37 -1.01 -0.73
N ALA A 40 17.07 -1.29 -2.00
CA ALA A 40 17.99 -2.00 -2.90
C ALA A 40 19.30 -1.23 -3.09
N ALA A 41 19.24 0.09 -3.30
CA ALA A 41 20.41 0.95 -3.42
C ALA A 41 21.27 0.94 -2.15
N ALA A 42 20.65 1.03 -0.97
CA ALA A 42 21.35 0.96 0.31
C ALA A 42 22.07 -0.38 0.53
N LYS A 43 21.52 -1.47 -0.02
CA LYS A 43 22.12 -2.81 0.04
C LYS A 43 23.11 -3.09 -1.10
N GLY A 44 23.25 -2.20 -2.09
CA GLY A 44 24.03 -2.45 -3.30
C GLY A 44 23.42 -3.54 -4.20
N GLU A 45 22.12 -3.79 -4.08
CA GLU A 45 21.38 -4.80 -4.86
C GLU A 45 20.81 -4.20 -6.15
N ARG A 46 20.74 -5.01 -7.21
CA ARG A 46 20.05 -4.65 -8.46
C ARG A 46 18.55 -4.92 -8.34
N VAL A 47 17.73 -4.08 -9.00
CA VAL A 47 16.29 -4.36 -9.14
C VAL A 47 16.02 -5.20 -10.40
N GLU A 48 14.80 -5.73 -10.52
CA GLU A 48 14.40 -6.49 -11.71
C GLU A 48 14.41 -5.61 -12.98
N ASP A 49 14.63 -6.26 -14.13
CA ASP A 49 14.59 -5.60 -15.44
C ASP A 49 13.21 -4.98 -15.72
N GLY A 50 13.21 -3.85 -16.44
CA GLY A 50 11.98 -3.19 -16.88
C GLY A 50 11.28 -2.35 -15.80
N LEU A 51 11.97 -2.07 -14.69
CA LEU A 51 11.45 -1.21 -13.61
C LEU A 51 11.94 0.25 -13.72
N LEU A 52 13.16 0.47 -14.21
CA LEU A 52 13.83 1.77 -14.19
C LEU A 52 14.41 2.16 -15.55
N ILE A 53 14.57 3.46 -15.74
CA ILE A 53 15.41 4.07 -16.78
C ILE A 53 16.44 4.99 -16.14
N ASP A 54 17.61 5.09 -16.76
CA ASP A 54 18.68 6.00 -16.38
C ASP A 54 18.39 7.44 -16.85
N PRO A 55 19.26 8.42 -16.55
CA PRO A 55 19.07 9.81 -16.96
C PRO A 55 19.10 10.04 -18.48
N GLN A 56 19.61 9.08 -19.25
CA GLN A 56 19.59 9.09 -20.71
C GLN A 56 18.33 8.41 -21.28
N GLY A 57 17.46 7.90 -20.41
CA GLY A 57 16.24 7.18 -20.78
C GLY A 57 16.48 5.72 -21.18
N LEU A 58 17.67 5.18 -20.95
CA LEU A 58 17.98 3.78 -21.24
C LEU A 58 17.54 2.87 -20.09
N PRO A 59 17.06 1.64 -20.36
CA PRO A 59 16.72 0.69 -19.30
C PRO A 59 17.91 0.40 -18.37
N THR A 60 17.64 0.33 -17.08
CA THR A 60 18.66 0.00 -16.07
C THR A 60 18.06 -0.83 -14.93
N THR A 61 18.92 -1.60 -14.27
CA THR A 61 18.62 -2.32 -13.01
C THR A 61 19.31 -1.68 -11.82
N ASP A 62 20.00 -0.56 -12.02
CA ASP A 62 20.66 0.19 -10.97
C ASP A 62 19.66 1.12 -10.24
N PRO A 63 19.26 0.82 -8.99
CA PRO A 63 18.39 1.72 -8.24
C PRO A 63 19.07 3.05 -7.85
N GLY A 64 20.40 3.13 -7.92
CA GLY A 64 21.17 4.34 -7.59
C GLY A 64 20.81 5.54 -8.46
N VAL A 65 20.36 5.31 -9.70
CA VAL A 65 19.94 6.38 -10.62
C VAL A 65 18.81 7.24 -10.07
N MET A 66 18.01 6.72 -9.13
CA MET A 66 16.89 7.46 -8.51
C MET A 66 17.35 8.49 -7.47
N PHE A 67 18.61 8.44 -7.05
CA PHE A 67 19.13 9.21 -5.90
C PHE A 67 20.40 10.00 -6.24
N GLN A 68 20.70 10.14 -7.53
CA GLN A 68 21.84 10.89 -8.07
C GLN A 68 21.33 11.99 -9.00
N ASP A 69 22.16 13.02 -9.23
CA ASP A 69 21.88 14.07 -10.20
C ASP A 69 22.84 13.92 -11.40
N PRO A 70 22.34 13.78 -12.64
CA PRO A 70 20.94 13.76 -13.05
C PRO A 70 20.19 12.49 -12.61
N THR A 71 18.89 12.62 -12.32
CA THR A 71 18.05 11.51 -11.85
C THR A 71 17.55 10.67 -13.01
N GLY A 72 17.52 9.35 -12.84
CA GLY A 72 16.71 8.44 -13.65
C GLY A 72 15.23 8.49 -13.28
N ALA A 73 14.45 7.50 -13.72
CA ALA A 73 13.02 7.43 -13.42
C ALA A 73 12.52 5.99 -13.24
N ILE A 74 11.45 5.85 -12.45
CA ILE A 74 10.68 4.61 -12.35
C ILE A 74 9.67 4.56 -13.49
N LEU A 75 9.60 3.41 -14.16
CA LEU A 75 8.60 3.20 -15.20
C LEU A 75 7.18 3.07 -14.61
N PRO A 76 6.13 3.49 -15.33
CA PRO A 76 4.75 3.24 -14.92
C PRO A 76 4.43 1.75 -14.81
N PHE A 77 3.40 1.40 -14.05
CA PHE A 77 2.89 0.03 -13.96
C PHE A 77 2.59 -0.54 -15.36
N GLY A 78 3.10 -1.74 -15.62
CA GLY A 78 3.11 -2.36 -16.95
C GLY A 78 4.41 -2.16 -17.74
N GLY A 79 5.39 -1.41 -17.22
CA GLY A 79 6.72 -1.28 -17.79
C GLY A 79 6.70 -0.81 -19.25
N ALA A 80 7.65 -1.30 -20.07
CA ALA A 80 7.77 -0.90 -21.47
C ALA A 80 6.58 -1.34 -22.36
N THR A 81 5.87 -2.41 -22.01
CA THR A 81 4.84 -3.01 -22.88
C THR A 81 3.42 -2.55 -22.55
N GLY A 82 3.16 -2.22 -21.28
CA GLY A 82 1.85 -1.83 -20.77
C GLY A 82 1.84 -0.50 -20.01
N GLY A 83 2.96 0.19 -19.92
CA GLY A 83 3.15 1.39 -19.08
C GLY A 83 2.16 2.52 -19.34
N HIS A 84 1.61 2.63 -20.56
CA HIS A 84 0.58 3.63 -20.86
C HIS A 84 -0.67 3.47 -19.97
N LYS A 85 -1.00 2.25 -19.50
CA LYS A 85 -2.12 2.03 -18.57
C LYS A 85 -1.77 2.49 -17.16
N GLY A 86 -0.57 2.17 -16.67
CA GLY A 86 -0.08 2.68 -15.39
C GLY A 86 0.04 4.20 -15.38
N PHE A 87 0.51 4.79 -16.48
CA PHE A 87 0.56 6.24 -16.67
C PHE A 87 -0.83 6.87 -16.65
N GLY A 88 -1.80 6.28 -17.35
CA GLY A 88 -3.19 6.75 -17.32
C GLY A 88 -3.78 6.76 -15.91
N LEU A 89 -3.49 5.72 -15.11
CA LEU A 89 -3.91 5.65 -13.71
C LEU A 89 -3.19 6.71 -12.84
N ALA A 90 -1.87 6.89 -13.01
CA ALA A 90 -1.11 7.92 -12.30
C ALA A 90 -1.64 9.33 -12.59
N LEU A 91 -1.93 9.62 -13.86
CA LEU A 91 -2.49 10.90 -14.27
C LEU A 91 -3.89 11.12 -13.70
N ALA A 92 -4.75 10.09 -13.69
CA ALA A 92 -6.07 10.18 -13.08
C ALA A 92 -5.98 10.51 -11.59
N CYS A 93 -5.07 9.86 -10.85
CA CYS A 93 -4.82 10.16 -9.44
C CYS A 93 -4.37 11.62 -9.24
N GLU A 94 -3.43 12.11 -10.07
CA GLU A 94 -2.91 13.46 -9.96
C GLU A 94 -3.98 14.52 -10.25
N ILE A 95 -4.79 14.32 -11.29
CA ILE A 95 -5.90 15.23 -11.61
C ILE A 95 -6.96 15.19 -10.51
N LEU A 96 -7.38 14.01 -10.05
CA LEU A 96 -8.48 13.91 -9.07
C LEU A 96 -8.06 14.38 -7.67
N ALA A 97 -6.92 13.92 -7.17
CA ALA A 97 -6.46 14.25 -5.83
C ALA A 97 -5.69 15.58 -5.82
N GLY A 98 -4.71 15.75 -6.71
CA GLY A 98 -3.85 16.93 -6.76
C GLY A 98 -4.58 18.17 -7.27
N VAL A 99 -5.19 18.09 -8.45
CA VAL A 99 -5.86 19.26 -9.05
C VAL A 99 -7.24 19.51 -8.45
N VAL A 100 -8.13 18.52 -8.50
CA VAL A 100 -9.55 18.73 -8.15
C VAL A 100 -9.77 18.80 -6.64
N ALA A 101 -9.27 17.82 -5.88
CA ALA A 101 -9.55 17.75 -4.44
C ALA A 101 -8.70 18.76 -3.64
N ALA A 102 -7.42 18.92 -3.98
CA ALA A 102 -6.49 19.73 -3.20
C ALA A 102 -6.12 21.08 -3.85
N GLY A 103 -6.27 21.25 -5.16
CA GLY A 103 -5.80 22.44 -5.87
C GLY A 103 -4.27 22.64 -5.84
N PHE A 104 -3.52 21.57 -5.58
CA PHE A 104 -2.07 21.62 -5.35
C PHE A 104 -1.33 20.47 -6.06
N PRO A 105 -1.28 20.46 -7.41
CA PRO A 105 -0.67 19.37 -8.16
C PRO A 105 0.86 19.30 -8.01
N ALA A 106 1.46 18.15 -8.31
CA ALA A 106 2.88 17.85 -8.27
C ALA A 106 3.69 18.51 -9.42
N LEU A 107 3.48 19.80 -9.63
CA LEU A 107 4.27 20.63 -10.54
C LEU A 107 5.63 21.00 -9.91
N PRO A 108 6.69 21.26 -10.70
CA PRO A 108 8.01 21.60 -10.18
C PRO A 108 8.01 22.69 -9.10
N GLU A 109 7.21 23.74 -9.28
CA GLU A 109 7.04 24.84 -8.33
C GLU A 109 6.35 24.45 -7.01
N ASN A 110 5.61 23.34 -7.01
CA ASN A 110 4.91 22.79 -5.85
C ASN A 110 5.73 21.72 -5.13
N LEU A 111 6.79 21.20 -5.76
CA LEU A 111 7.70 20.26 -5.11
C LEU A 111 8.43 20.93 -3.94
N ARG A 112 8.61 20.17 -2.87
CA ARG A 112 9.28 20.62 -1.65
C ARG A 112 10.44 19.66 -1.35
N PRO A 113 11.68 19.99 -1.74
CA PRO A 113 12.83 19.13 -1.48
C PRO A 113 12.92 18.71 -0.02
N GLY A 114 13.15 17.42 0.23
CA GLY A 114 13.23 16.85 1.57
C GLY A 114 11.89 16.69 2.29
N ARG A 115 10.76 17.02 1.66
CA ARG A 115 9.41 16.79 2.23
C ARG A 115 8.51 16.02 1.26
N VAL A 116 7.77 15.07 1.82
CA VAL A 116 6.68 14.40 1.12
C VAL A 116 5.41 15.20 1.34
N VAL A 117 4.77 15.64 0.26
CA VAL A 117 3.46 16.27 0.27
C VAL A 117 2.51 15.36 -0.49
N ASN A 118 1.44 14.94 0.16
CA ASN A 118 0.44 14.06 -0.42
C ASN A 118 -0.89 14.80 -0.53
N ASN A 119 -1.54 14.66 -1.68
CA ASN A 119 -2.94 14.99 -1.87
C ASN A 119 -3.75 13.71 -1.85
N ALA A 120 -4.93 13.74 -1.25
CA ALA A 120 -5.78 12.56 -1.12
C ALA A 120 -7.21 12.89 -1.56
N LEU A 121 -7.82 11.93 -2.24
CA LEU A 121 -9.25 11.92 -2.54
C LEU A 121 -9.80 10.55 -2.12
N ALA A 122 -10.95 10.57 -1.44
CA ALA A 122 -11.65 9.36 -1.04
C ALA A 122 -13.07 9.36 -1.62
N PHE A 123 -13.45 8.24 -2.22
CA PHE A 123 -14.84 7.94 -2.59
C PHE A 123 -15.40 6.97 -1.55
N ILE A 124 -16.48 7.36 -0.89
CA ILE A 124 -17.16 6.52 0.11
C ILE A 124 -18.55 6.18 -0.43
N LEU A 125 -18.82 4.89 -0.61
CA LEU A 125 -20.08 4.39 -1.15
C LEU A 125 -20.76 3.49 -0.12
N ASP A 126 -22.03 3.76 0.17
CA ASP A 126 -22.90 2.85 0.91
C ASP A 126 -23.60 1.92 -0.09
N PRO A 127 -23.20 0.64 -0.19
CA PRO A 127 -23.76 -0.28 -1.18
C PRO A 127 -25.27 -0.52 -0.96
N ASN A 128 -25.78 -0.34 0.26
CA ASN A 128 -27.21 -0.52 0.55
C ASN A 128 -28.07 0.60 -0.02
N ARG A 129 -27.47 1.72 -0.44
CA ARG A 129 -28.17 2.83 -1.12
C ARG A 129 -28.22 2.69 -2.63
N ILE A 130 -27.46 1.75 -3.20
CA ILE A 130 -27.28 1.58 -4.65
C ILE A 130 -27.57 0.16 -5.13
N SER A 131 -27.84 -0.79 -4.23
CA SER A 131 -28.18 -2.17 -4.53
C SER A 131 -29.47 -2.59 -3.81
N ASP A 132 -30.06 -3.68 -4.27
CA ASP A 132 -31.27 -4.32 -3.71
C ASP A 132 -31.00 -5.12 -2.42
N GLY A 133 -29.79 -5.02 -1.86
CA GLY A 133 -29.38 -5.73 -0.65
C GLY A 133 -28.77 -7.11 -0.88
N ALA A 134 -28.66 -7.59 -2.13
CA ALA A 134 -28.02 -8.88 -2.44
C ALA A 134 -26.48 -8.78 -2.65
N TRP A 135 -25.91 -7.58 -2.54
CA TRP A 135 -24.52 -7.32 -2.94
C TRP A 135 -23.48 -8.14 -2.16
N GLN A 136 -23.69 -8.39 -0.86
CA GLN A 136 -22.74 -9.20 -0.08
C GLN A 136 -22.64 -10.64 -0.61
N GLY A 137 -23.79 -11.26 -0.88
CA GLY A 137 -23.83 -12.64 -1.37
C GLY A 137 -23.20 -12.78 -2.76
N LEU A 138 -23.40 -11.79 -3.63
CA LEU A 138 -22.75 -11.74 -4.94
C LEU A 138 -21.23 -11.54 -4.83
N ALA A 139 -20.78 -10.68 -3.91
CA ALA A 139 -19.35 -10.49 -3.65
C ALA A 139 -18.71 -11.78 -3.12
N ASP A 140 -19.33 -12.44 -2.15
CA ASP A 140 -18.87 -13.72 -1.61
C ASP A 140 -18.78 -14.80 -2.70
N ALA A 141 -19.78 -14.90 -3.58
CA ALA A 141 -19.77 -15.84 -4.70
C ALA A 141 -18.61 -15.59 -5.68
N VAL A 142 -18.30 -14.31 -5.97
CA VAL A 142 -17.14 -13.95 -6.79
C VAL A 142 -15.83 -14.36 -6.10
N TYR A 143 -15.70 -14.09 -4.80
CA TYR A 143 -14.51 -14.45 -4.03
C TYR A 143 -14.29 -15.96 -3.98
N ASP A 144 -15.35 -16.72 -3.70
CA ASP A 144 -15.28 -18.19 -3.68
C ASP A 144 -14.90 -18.75 -5.05
N SER A 145 -15.47 -18.20 -6.14
CA SER A 145 -15.10 -18.61 -7.50
C SER A 145 -13.64 -18.32 -7.84
N LEU A 146 -13.10 -17.18 -7.41
CA LEU A 146 -11.70 -16.82 -7.66
C LEU A 146 -10.75 -17.74 -6.88
N GLU A 147 -11.04 -18.01 -5.61
CA GLU A 147 -10.24 -18.91 -4.76
C GLU A 147 -10.23 -20.35 -5.27
N GLN A 148 -11.30 -20.78 -5.96
CA GLN A 148 -11.39 -22.11 -6.60
C GLN A 148 -10.62 -22.22 -7.94
N THR A 149 -10.01 -21.14 -8.42
CA THR A 149 -9.25 -21.16 -9.67
C THR A 149 -8.08 -22.15 -9.56
N PRO A 150 -7.96 -23.13 -10.48
CA PRO A 150 -6.88 -24.10 -10.44
C PRO A 150 -5.50 -23.44 -10.41
N ALA A 151 -4.66 -23.88 -9.49
CA ALA A 151 -3.27 -23.46 -9.45
C ALA A 151 -2.51 -23.96 -10.70
N ARG A 152 -1.55 -23.17 -11.17
CA ARG A 152 -0.50 -23.71 -12.06
C ARG A 152 0.27 -24.83 -11.34
N PRO A 153 0.87 -25.80 -12.05
CA PRO A 153 1.69 -26.83 -11.42
C PRO A 153 2.74 -26.23 -10.47
N GLY A 154 2.75 -26.71 -9.21
CA GLY A 154 3.64 -26.20 -8.15
C GLY A 154 3.25 -24.84 -7.55
N GLY A 155 2.07 -24.29 -7.87
CA GLY A 155 1.55 -23.05 -7.30
C GLY A 155 0.55 -23.27 -6.16
N GLU A 156 0.31 -22.20 -5.39
CA GLU A 156 -0.62 -22.20 -4.24
C GLU A 156 -2.06 -21.78 -4.59
N GLY A 157 -2.35 -21.54 -5.88
CA GLY A 157 -3.64 -21.02 -6.35
C GLY A 157 -3.72 -19.50 -6.34
N VAL A 158 -4.92 -18.97 -6.54
CA VAL A 158 -5.20 -17.53 -6.52
C VAL A 158 -5.29 -17.04 -5.08
N ARG A 159 -4.67 -15.89 -4.79
CA ARG A 159 -4.80 -15.18 -3.51
C ARG A 159 -5.59 -13.90 -3.73
N LEU A 160 -6.61 -13.68 -2.92
CA LEU A 160 -7.37 -12.43 -2.95
C LEU A 160 -6.54 -11.25 -2.42
N PRO A 161 -6.76 -10.03 -2.94
CA PRO A 161 -6.15 -8.82 -2.39
C PRO A 161 -6.39 -8.67 -0.88
N GLY A 162 -5.34 -8.30 -0.15
CA GLY A 162 -5.32 -8.26 1.31
C GLY A 162 -5.05 -9.60 1.99
N GLY A 163 -5.04 -10.72 1.25
CA GLY A 163 -4.72 -12.05 1.80
C GLY A 163 -3.31 -12.16 2.39
N PRO A 164 -2.26 -11.88 1.60
CA PRO A 164 -0.88 -11.88 2.10
C PRO A 164 -0.66 -10.98 3.32
N GLU A 165 -1.28 -9.80 3.32
CA GLU A 165 -1.14 -8.82 4.38
C GLU A 165 -1.89 -9.24 5.65
N ARG A 166 -3.08 -9.85 5.55
CA ARG A 166 -3.77 -10.46 6.71
C ARG A 166 -2.93 -11.57 7.33
N ALA A 167 -2.38 -12.45 6.52
CA ALA A 167 -1.48 -13.51 7.00
C ALA A 167 -0.22 -12.93 7.67
N HIS A 168 0.33 -11.84 7.11
CA HIS A 168 1.44 -11.13 7.73
C HIS A 168 1.06 -10.51 9.07
N LEU A 169 -0.11 -9.87 9.17
CA LEU A 169 -0.62 -9.28 10.41
C LEU A 169 -0.82 -10.33 11.51
N GLU A 170 -1.48 -11.44 11.18
CA GLU A 170 -1.68 -12.56 12.13
C GLU A 170 -0.34 -13.11 12.65
N ARG A 171 0.63 -13.27 11.75
CA ARG A 171 1.99 -13.68 12.14
C ARG A 171 2.65 -12.62 13.03
N ALA A 172 2.61 -11.34 12.65
CA ALA A 172 3.23 -10.26 13.40
C ALA A 172 2.60 -10.07 14.79
N GLN A 173 1.29 -10.29 14.94
CA GLN A 173 0.61 -10.25 16.24
C GLN A 173 1.06 -11.39 17.17
N ARG A 174 1.38 -12.56 16.61
CA ARG A 174 1.83 -13.73 17.38
C ARG A 174 3.34 -13.70 17.68
N GLU A 175 4.14 -13.31 16.70
CA GLU A 175 5.60 -13.49 16.71
C GLU A 175 6.36 -12.17 16.86
N GLY A 176 5.67 -11.03 16.79
CA GLY A 176 6.29 -9.71 16.70
C GLY A 176 6.75 -9.35 15.29
N VAL A 177 7.35 -8.17 15.15
CA VAL A 177 7.91 -7.67 13.88
C VAL A 177 9.43 -7.72 13.96
N THR A 178 10.07 -8.37 12.98
CA THR A 178 11.52 -8.33 12.85
C THR A 178 11.97 -7.00 12.27
N LEU A 179 12.89 -6.33 12.96
CA LEU A 179 13.54 -5.12 12.51
C LEU A 179 14.99 -5.43 12.13
N ASP A 180 15.47 -4.84 11.05
CA ASP A 180 16.88 -4.94 10.68
C ASP A 180 17.77 -4.05 11.58
N PRO A 181 19.08 -4.36 11.69
CA PRO A 181 19.99 -3.63 12.57
C PRO A 181 20.05 -2.11 12.31
N ASP A 182 19.93 -1.68 11.06
CA ASP A 182 20.00 -0.25 10.72
C ASP A 182 18.75 0.49 11.20
N THR A 183 17.58 -0.16 11.08
CA THR A 183 16.32 0.34 11.64
C THR A 183 16.40 0.43 13.16
N ILE A 184 16.91 -0.59 13.85
CA ILE A 184 17.09 -0.57 15.32
C ILE A 184 18.02 0.59 15.72
N ALA A 185 19.17 0.72 15.08
CA ALA A 185 20.12 1.81 15.35
C ALA A 185 19.49 3.20 15.12
N ALA A 186 18.67 3.36 14.07
CA ALA A 186 17.95 4.59 13.81
C ALA A 186 16.93 4.91 14.91
N LEU A 187 16.20 3.90 15.41
CA LEU A 187 15.26 4.06 16.52
C LEU A 187 15.97 4.49 17.81
N HIS A 188 17.08 3.85 18.18
CA HIS A 188 17.87 4.26 19.36
C HIS A 188 18.36 5.70 19.24
N ARG A 189 18.89 6.08 18.07
CA ARG A 189 19.40 7.44 17.84
C ARG A 189 18.29 8.49 17.98
N ILE A 190 17.16 8.27 17.32
CA ILE A 190 16.05 9.24 17.32
C ILE A 190 15.36 9.27 18.68
N GLY A 191 14.99 8.11 19.23
CA GLY A 191 14.32 8.03 20.53
C GLY A 191 15.22 8.52 21.67
N GLY A 192 16.51 8.20 21.64
CA GLY A 192 17.49 8.71 22.60
C GLY A 192 17.60 10.25 22.56
N SER A 193 17.57 10.86 21.37
CA SER A 193 17.56 12.33 21.26
C SER A 193 16.31 12.99 21.83
N LEU A 194 15.23 12.23 21.99
CA LEU A 194 13.95 12.65 22.57
C LEU A 194 13.81 12.24 24.04
N GLY A 195 14.83 11.60 24.64
CA GLY A 195 14.80 11.13 26.03
C GLY A 195 13.96 9.88 26.26
N LEU A 196 13.70 9.08 25.21
CA LEU A 196 12.98 7.82 25.33
C LEU A 196 13.92 6.66 25.66
N ASP A 197 13.47 5.78 26.56
CA ASP A 197 14.12 4.49 26.83
C ASP A 197 13.74 3.47 25.74
N VAL A 198 14.39 3.62 24.58
CA VAL A 198 14.16 2.75 23.41
C VAL A 198 14.41 1.28 23.72
N PRO A 199 15.50 0.87 24.41
CA PRO A 199 15.68 -0.53 24.81
C PRO A 199 14.48 -1.09 25.58
N ALA A 200 13.95 -0.36 26.56
CA ALA A 200 12.76 -0.82 27.30
C ALA A 200 11.53 -0.96 26.39
N LEU A 201 11.32 -0.02 25.45
CA LEU A 201 10.19 -0.04 24.52
C LEU A 201 10.28 -1.17 23.49
N LEU A 202 11.48 -1.59 23.11
CA LEU A 202 11.72 -2.69 22.17
C LEU A 202 11.82 -4.06 22.86
N GLY A 203 11.61 -4.13 24.18
CA GLY A 203 11.68 -5.39 24.92
C GLY A 203 13.11 -5.87 25.19
N GLY A 204 14.08 -4.96 25.27
CA GLY A 204 15.48 -5.23 25.59
C GLY A 204 16.40 -5.42 24.37
N VAL A 205 15.91 -5.09 23.17
CA VAL A 205 16.68 -5.08 21.91
C VAL A 205 17.17 -3.67 21.60
#